data_AF-A0A8T5ST29-F1
#
_entry.id   AF-A0A8T5ST29-F1
#
_cell.length_a   1.000
_cell.length_b   1.000
_cell.length_c   1.000
_cell.angle_alpha   90.00
_cell.angle_beta   90.00
_cell.angle_gamma   90.00
#
_symmetry.space_group_name_H-M   'P 1'
#
loop_
_entity.id
_entity.type
_entity.pdbx_description
1 polymer ?
#
loop_
_entity_poly.entity_id
_entity_poly.type
_entity_poly.pdbx_seq_one_letter_code
_entity_poly.pdbx_strand_id
1 'polypeptide(L)'
;MQTIDMVIREVHAGLWFLVVGYYFFLFIFMGRRWRKSGNPFQFAMSLFFLLLAVGRCFYFIGDFYAAPLALTGIAPYFVYSPFWLMAGAFFQWMALALLSATAGFMIFGKRWAQIAFAIPAVGIGVLLGFIQLEAEMRVLLSASAGGLYALFIPLLFWYLAWQSGGNLRKSNLFLGLGFFVLFAGRVVHAGRFWLSDMLFGTITIPGVLAPGLIVIGLILIAAGNEWGQSS
;
A
#
# COMPACT_ATOMS: atom_id res chain seq x y z
N MET A 1 13.14 -4.66 -31.27
CA MET A 1 13.03 -4.95 -29.83
C MET A 1 12.56 -3.72 -29.05
N GLN A 2 13.17 -2.54 -29.26
CA GLN A 2 12.78 -1.26 -28.61
C GLN A 2 11.28 -0.94 -28.54
N THR A 3 10.51 -1.21 -29.60
CA THR A 3 9.06 -0.88 -29.64
C THR A 3 8.21 -1.78 -28.74
N ILE A 4 8.54 -3.07 -28.64
CA ILE A 4 7.79 -4.02 -27.82
C ILE A 4 8.06 -3.75 -26.33
N ASP A 5 9.31 -3.50 -25.98
CA ASP A 5 9.71 -3.15 -24.61
C ASP A 5 9.08 -1.82 -24.15
N MET A 6 8.94 -0.87 -25.08
CA MET A 6 8.25 0.40 -24.82
C MET A 6 6.76 0.20 -24.55
N VAL A 7 6.05 -0.57 -25.38
CA VAL A 7 4.62 -0.85 -25.19
C VAL A 7 4.36 -1.54 -23.84
N ILE A 8 5.18 -2.51 -23.49
CA ILE A 8 5.08 -3.23 -22.21
C ILE A 8 5.27 -2.28 -21.02
N ARG A 9 6.24 -1.37 -21.10
CA ARG A 9 6.46 -0.35 -20.04
C ARG A 9 5.26 0.57 -19.89
N GLU A 10 4.70 1.07 -20.99
CA GLU A 10 3.54 1.98 -20.93
C GLU A 10 2.30 1.26 -20.39
N VAL A 11 2.12 -0.03 -20.70
CA VAL A 11 1.06 -0.85 -20.10
C VAL A 11 1.27 -1.01 -18.60
N HIS A 12 2.49 -1.29 -18.14
CA HIS A 12 2.81 -1.34 -16.71
C HIS A 12 2.53 -0.01 -16.02
N ALA A 13 2.94 1.10 -16.63
CA ALA A 13 2.70 2.44 -16.11
C ALA A 13 1.19 2.74 -16.02
N GLY A 14 0.42 2.42 -17.06
CA GLY A 14 -1.03 2.56 -17.10
C GLY A 14 -1.76 1.78 -16.00
N LEU A 15 -1.33 0.54 -15.71
CA LEU A 15 -1.89 -0.25 -14.61
C LEU A 15 -1.63 0.39 -13.24
N TRP A 16 -0.45 1.01 -13.05
CA TRP A 16 -0.16 1.75 -11.83
C TRP A 16 -0.95 3.04 -11.71
N PHE A 17 -1.23 3.75 -12.81
CA PHE A 17 -2.17 4.87 -12.81
C PHE A 17 -3.56 4.43 -12.38
N LEU A 18 -4.03 3.27 -12.84
CA LEU A 18 -5.30 2.71 -12.41
C LEU A 18 -5.31 2.44 -10.90
N VAL A 19 -4.25 1.86 -10.33
CA VAL A 19 -4.09 1.69 -8.87
C VAL A 19 -4.17 3.03 -8.12
N VAL A 20 -3.44 4.05 -8.56
CA VAL A 20 -3.46 5.39 -7.95
C VAL A 20 -4.86 6.00 -8.04
N GLY A 21 -5.52 5.88 -9.19
CA GLY A 21 -6.89 6.32 -9.40
C GLY A 21 -7.87 5.65 -8.43
N TYR A 22 -7.75 4.35 -8.21
CA TYR A 22 -8.58 3.62 -7.24
C TYR A 22 -8.30 4.06 -5.79
N TYR A 23 -7.06 4.36 -5.41
CA TYR A 23 -6.78 4.92 -4.08
C TYR A 23 -7.49 6.27 -3.87
N PHE A 24 -7.42 7.18 -4.86
CA PHE A 24 -8.15 8.45 -4.81
C PHE A 24 -9.66 8.24 -4.77
N PHE A 25 -10.18 7.30 -5.57
CA PHE A 25 -11.59 6.95 -5.56
C PHE A 25 -12.05 6.52 -4.18
N LEU A 26 -11.34 5.59 -3.52
CA LEU A 26 -11.67 5.15 -2.16
C LEU A 26 -11.55 6.26 -1.12
N PHE A 27 -10.54 7.13 -1.24
CA PHE A 27 -10.43 8.31 -0.40
C PHE A 27 -11.68 9.20 -0.50
N ILE A 28 -12.09 9.58 -1.72
CA ILE A 28 -13.26 10.44 -1.94
C ILE A 28 -14.53 9.73 -1.46
N PHE A 29 -14.69 8.46 -1.81
CA PHE A 29 -15.85 7.66 -1.47
C PHE A 29 -16.03 7.52 0.04
N MET A 30 -14.99 7.09 0.77
CA MET A 30 -15.02 6.96 2.23
C MET A 30 -15.08 8.33 2.92
N GLY A 31 -14.38 9.34 2.40
CA GLY A 31 -14.41 10.70 2.94
C GLY A 31 -15.79 11.35 2.84
N ARG A 32 -16.50 11.18 1.72
CA ARG A 32 -17.89 11.63 1.58
C ARG A 32 -18.82 10.92 2.56
N ARG A 33 -18.60 9.63 2.83
CA ARG A 33 -19.38 8.86 3.81
C ARG A 33 -19.11 9.28 5.24
N TRP A 34 -17.85 9.51 5.60
CA TRP A 34 -17.49 10.03 6.92
C TRP A 34 -18.22 11.33 7.25
N ARG A 35 -18.36 12.26 6.28
CA ARG A 35 -19.14 13.49 6.49
C ARG A 35 -20.60 13.25 6.85
N LYS A 36 -21.17 12.09 6.50
CA LYS A 36 -22.55 11.70 6.84
C LYS A 36 -22.63 10.91 8.15
N SER A 37 -21.70 9.99 8.37
CA SER A 37 -21.73 9.05 9.51
C SER A 37 -21.03 9.58 10.77
N GLY A 38 -20.06 10.49 10.63
CA GLY A 38 -19.19 10.95 11.72
C GLY A 38 -18.21 9.88 12.23
N ASN A 39 -18.18 8.68 11.64
CA ASN A 39 -17.41 7.55 12.16
C ASN A 39 -15.88 7.77 11.98
N PRO A 40 -15.09 7.85 13.06
CA PRO A 40 -13.65 8.10 12.98
C PRO A 40 -12.88 7.00 12.21
N PHE A 41 -13.37 5.76 12.20
CA PHE A 41 -12.76 4.68 11.41
C PHE A 41 -12.82 4.95 9.90
N GLN A 42 -13.95 5.48 9.41
CA GLN A 42 -14.11 5.81 7.99
C GLN A 42 -13.19 6.95 7.56
N PHE A 43 -12.95 7.91 8.47
CA PHE A 43 -12.00 8.98 8.24
C PHE A 43 -10.55 8.48 8.22
N ALA A 44 -10.17 7.61 9.17
CA ALA A 44 -8.85 7.02 9.17
C ALA A 44 -8.59 6.18 7.91
N MET A 45 -9.58 5.40 7.47
CA MET A 45 -9.50 4.61 6.24
C MET A 45 -9.42 5.49 4.99
N SER A 46 -10.14 6.62 4.93
CA SER A 46 -10.03 7.54 3.80
C SER A 46 -8.64 8.17 3.73
N LEU A 47 -8.13 8.71 4.85
CA LEU A 47 -6.79 9.29 4.93
C LEU A 47 -5.69 8.25 4.66
N PHE A 48 -5.89 7.00 5.07
CA PHE A 48 -5.00 5.90 4.72
C PHE A 48 -4.83 5.76 3.20
N PHE A 49 -5.94 5.78 2.45
CA PHE A 49 -5.89 5.70 0.98
C PHE A 49 -5.30 6.95 0.34
N LEU A 50 -5.54 8.13 0.90
CA LEU A 50 -4.89 9.36 0.44
C LEU A 50 -3.37 9.29 0.58
N LEU A 51 -2.88 8.85 1.74
CA LEU A 51 -1.46 8.69 2.00
C LEU A 51 -0.83 7.60 1.10
N LEU A 52 -1.55 6.51 0.84
CA LEU A 52 -1.11 5.51 -0.14
C LEU A 52 -1.05 6.08 -1.57
N ALA A 53 -2.03 6.88 -1.98
CA ALA A 53 -2.04 7.52 -3.29
C ALA A 53 -0.83 8.44 -3.46
N VAL A 54 -0.62 9.35 -2.51
CA VAL A 54 0.51 10.29 -2.51
C VAL A 54 1.84 9.54 -2.52
N GLY A 55 2.01 8.57 -1.61
CA GLY A 55 3.22 7.75 -1.57
C GLY A 55 3.46 6.99 -2.87
N ARG A 56 2.39 6.49 -3.51
CA ARG A 56 2.50 5.77 -4.78
C ARG A 56 2.87 6.69 -5.95
N CYS A 57 2.43 7.95 -5.96
CA CYS A 57 2.91 8.92 -6.94
C CYS A 57 4.43 9.12 -6.86
N PHE A 58 4.99 9.24 -5.65
CA PHE A 58 6.45 9.34 -5.46
C PHE A 58 7.19 8.09 -5.93
N TYR A 59 6.69 6.89 -5.59
CA TYR A 59 7.27 5.64 -6.09
C TYR A 59 7.14 5.49 -7.60
N PHE A 60 6.04 5.98 -8.20
CA PHE A 60 5.83 5.93 -9.63
C PHE A 60 6.87 6.78 -10.37
N ILE A 61 7.12 8.00 -9.90
CA ILE A 61 8.18 8.87 -10.44
C ILE A 61 9.56 8.20 -10.27
N GLY A 62 9.81 7.65 -9.08
CA GLY A 62 11.05 6.92 -8.77
C GLY A 62 11.29 5.71 -9.68
N ASP A 63 10.30 4.83 -9.81
CA ASP A 63 10.40 3.56 -10.53
C ASP A 63 10.42 3.74 -12.05
N PHE A 64 9.67 4.70 -12.63
CA PHE A 64 9.52 4.83 -14.09
C PHE A 64 10.33 5.97 -14.73
N TYR A 65 10.61 7.05 -13.99
CA TYR A 65 11.21 8.26 -14.58
C TYR A 65 12.61 8.59 -14.03
N ALA A 66 12.95 8.12 -12.83
CA ALA A 66 14.24 8.40 -12.20
C ALA A 66 15.19 7.19 -12.13
N ALA A 67 14.68 5.95 -12.21
CA ALA A 67 15.50 4.75 -12.08
C ALA A 67 16.30 4.44 -13.37
N PRO A 68 17.64 4.27 -13.29
CA PRO A 68 18.47 3.95 -14.45
C PRO A 68 18.19 2.55 -15.03
N LEU A 69 17.70 1.61 -14.21
CA LEU A 69 17.29 0.27 -14.67
C LEU A 69 15.94 0.24 -15.40
N ALA A 70 15.14 1.31 -15.32
CA ALA A 70 13.82 1.35 -15.95
C ALA A 70 13.86 1.67 -17.46
N LEU A 71 15.03 2.09 -17.96
CA LEU A 71 15.24 2.46 -19.36
C LEU A 71 16.37 1.61 -19.94
N THR A 72 16.00 0.59 -20.70
CA THR A 72 16.93 -0.10 -21.61
C THR A 72 17.40 0.88 -22.70
N GLY A 73 18.50 1.59 -22.44
CA GLY A 73 19.25 2.36 -23.45
C GLY A 73 18.79 3.80 -23.72
N ILE A 74 17.93 4.40 -22.88
CA ILE A 74 17.55 5.82 -22.97
C ILE A 74 17.91 6.49 -21.65
N ALA A 75 18.57 7.66 -21.70
CA ALA A 75 18.92 8.40 -20.50
C ALA A 75 17.66 8.72 -19.65
N PRO A 76 17.71 8.56 -18.32
CA PRO A 76 16.58 8.89 -17.45
C PRO A 76 16.18 10.36 -17.60
N TYR A 77 14.87 10.62 -17.63
CA TYR A 77 14.31 11.97 -17.75
C TYR A 77 14.67 12.85 -16.55
N PHE A 78 14.91 12.24 -15.39
CA PHE A 78 15.35 12.92 -14.17
C PHE A 78 16.69 12.38 -13.67
N VAL A 79 17.45 13.25 -13.01
CA VAL A 79 18.65 12.85 -12.25
C VAL A 79 18.24 11.84 -11.18
N TYR A 80 18.97 10.72 -11.09
CA TYR A 80 18.74 9.72 -10.05
C TYR A 80 18.86 10.39 -8.68
N SER A 81 17.74 10.44 -7.96
CA SER A 81 17.67 11.06 -6.64
C SER A 81 16.97 10.11 -5.66
N PRO A 82 17.57 9.86 -4.48
CA PRO A 82 16.97 9.01 -3.45
C PRO A 82 15.69 9.61 -2.87
N PHE A 83 15.45 10.91 -3.10
CA PHE A 83 14.30 11.67 -2.62
C PHE A 83 12.96 11.00 -2.94
N TRP A 84 12.76 10.54 -4.18
CA TRP A 84 11.49 9.94 -4.61
C TRP A 84 11.13 8.69 -3.80
N LEU A 85 12.14 7.85 -3.54
CA LEU A 85 11.96 6.65 -2.72
C LEU A 85 11.79 7.00 -1.23
N MET A 86 12.48 8.02 -0.72
CA MET A 86 12.34 8.52 0.66
C MET A 86 10.95 9.08 0.93
N ALA A 87 10.49 10.00 0.09
CA ALA A 87 9.14 10.57 0.19
C ALA A 87 8.07 9.47 0.06
N GLY A 88 8.19 8.59 -0.94
CA GLY A 88 7.27 7.47 -1.13
C GLY A 88 7.19 6.57 0.10
N ALA A 89 8.33 6.19 0.68
CA ALA A 89 8.39 5.38 1.89
C ALA A 89 7.71 6.08 3.06
N PHE A 90 8.05 7.35 3.31
CA PHE A 90 7.47 8.12 4.40
C PHE A 90 5.94 8.11 4.36
N PHE A 91 5.33 8.48 3.23
CA PHE A 91 3.86 8.53 3.11
C PHE A 91 3.22 7.15 3.27
N GLN A 92 3.81 6.09 2.72
CA GLN A 92 3.29 4.73 2.89
C GLN A 92 3.36 4.26 4.35
N TRP A 93 4.43 4.60 5.07
CA TRP A 93 4.58 4.26 6.48
C TRP A 93 3.67 5.09 7.38
N MET A 94 3.43 6.37 7.05
CA MET A 94 2.39 7.17 7.73
C MET A 94 0.99 6.59 7.52
N ALA A 95 0.71 6.04 6.32
CA ALA A 95 -0.55 5.34 6.08
C ALA A 95 -0.69 4.11 7.02
N LEU A 96 0.35 3.27 7.08
CA LEU A 96 0.37 2.11 7.99
C LEU A 96 0.24 2.51 9.46
N ALA A 97 0.89 3.61 9.87
CA ALA A 97 0.77 4.16 11.21
C ALA A 97 -0.67 4.56 11.53
N LEU A 98 -1.34 5.24 10.61
CA LEU A 98 -2.73 5.66 10.80
C LEU A 98 -3.68 4.46 10.95
N LEU A 99 -3.52 3.44 10.11
CA LEU A 99 -4.35 2.25 10.15
C LEU A 99 -4.10 1.45 11.44
N SER A 100 -2.84 1.19 11.76
CA SER A 100 -2.46 0.47 12.99
C SER A 100 -2.89 1.20 14.27
N ALA A 101 -2.78 2.53 14.30
CA ALA A 101 -3.28 3.35 15.41
C ALA A 101 -4.79 3.18 15.61
N THR A 102 -5.55 3.26 14.51
CA THR A 102 -7.01 3.14 14.53
C THR A 102 -7.44 1.75 14.98
N ALA A 103 -6.74 0.73 14.49
CA ALA A 103 -6.93 -0.65 14.90
C ALA A 103 -6.63 -0.87 16.41
N GLY A 104 -5.53 -0.31 16.92
CA GLY A 104 -5.20 -0.37 18.35
C GLY A 104 -6.26 0.31 19.22
N PHE A 105 -6.82 1.43 18.74
CA PHE A 105 -7.94 2.08 19.43
C PHE A 105 -9.21 1.22 19.41
N MET A 106 -9.56 0.59 18.29
CA MET A 106 -10.76 -0.26 18.19
C MET A 106 -10.71 -1.51 19.07
N ILE A 107 -9.53 -2.12 19.24
CA ILE A 107 -9.38 -3.33 20.05
C ILE A 107 -9.37 -3.02 21.54
N PHE A 108 -8.62 -2.00 21.96
CA PHE A 108 -8.37 -1.75 23.38
C PHE A 108 -9.20 -0.61 23.96
N GLY A 109 -9.80 0.24 23.12
CA GLY A 109 -10.56 1.43 23.54
C GLY A 109 -9.74 2.50 24.28
N LYS A 110 -8.42 2.34 24.37
CA LYS A 110 -7.54 3.18 25.18
C LYS A 110 -6.55 3.96 24.30
N ARG A 111 -6.36 5.24 24.63
CA ARG A 111 -5.47 6.15 23.91
C ARG A 111 -4.00 5.71 23.90
N TRP A 112 -3.52 5.06 24.97
CA TRP A 112 -2.14 4.56 25.02
C TRP A 112 -1.91 3.43 24.00
N ALA A 113 -2.91 2.58 23.74
CA ALA A 113 -2.81 1.51 22.75
C ALA A 113 -2.74 2.06 21.32
N GLN A 114 -3.52 3.10 21.02
CA GLN A 114 -3.43 3.84 19.76
C GLN A 114 -2.00 4.34 19.51
N ILE A 115 -1.38 4.95 20.52
CA ILE A 115 -0.01 5.48 20.44
C ILE A 115 1.00 4.34 20.28
N ALA A 116 0.89 3.28 21.09
CA ALA A 116 1.80 2.14 21.04
C ALA A 116 1.82 1.44 19.67
N PHE A 117 0.67 1.34 19.00
CA PHE A 117 0.57 0.73 17.67
C PHE A 117 1.08 1.66 16.56
N ALA A 118 0.97 2.98 16.75
CA ALA A 118 1.44 3.98 15.79
C ALA A 118 2.98 4.14 15.81
N ILE A 119 3.59 4.15 17.00
CA ILE A 119 5.01 4.50 17.20
C ILE A 119 5.95 3.70 16.28
N PRO A 120 5.85 2.36 16.18
CA PRO A 120 6.79 1.60 15.35
C PRO A 120 6.70 2.00 13.87
N ALA A 121 5.48 2.14 13.33
CA ALA A 121 5.28 2.55 11.94
C ALA A 121 5.74 4.00 11.69
N VAL A 122 5.50 4.91 12.65
CA VAL A 122 5.99 6.29 12.54
C VAL A 122 7.51 6.32 12.56
N GLY A 123 8.14 5.60 13.50
CA GLY A 123 9.60 5.52 13.61
C GLY A 123 10.23 5.02 12.32
N ILE A 124 9.71 3.92 11.76
CA ILE A 124 10.21 3.37 10.49
C ILE A 124 10.00 4.36 9.33
N GLY A 125 8.84 5.02 9.28
CA GLY A 125 8.55 6.03 8.27
C GLY A 125 9.51 7.22 8.32
N VAL A 126 9.84 7.71 9.53
CA VAL A 126 10.81 8.80 9.72
C VAL A 126 12.22 8.34 9.34
N LEU A 127 12.64 7.15 9.76
CA LEU A 127 13.94 6.59 9.40
C LEU A 127 14.09 6.46 7.88
N LEU A 128 13.12 5.85 7.20
CA LEU A 128 13.18 5.64 5.74
C LEU A 128 12.95 6.92 4.92
N GLY A 129 12.29 7.92 5.52
CA GLY A 129 11.89 9.16 4.87
C GLY A 129 12.90 10.30 4.98
N PHE A 130 13.68 10.34 6.06
CA PHE A 130 14.58 11.46 6.35
C PHE A 130 16.04 11.06 6.52
N ILE A 131 16.32 9.79 6.86
CA ILE A 131 17.68 9.29 6.98
C ILE A 131 18.08 8.59 5.70
N GLN A 132 19.19 9.03 5.11
CA GLN A 132 19.82 8.33 3.99
C GLN A 132 20.54 7.09 4.53
N LEU A 133 19.84 5.97 4.51
CA LEU A 133 20.39 4.67 4.87
C LEU A 133 21.14 4.07 3.66
N GLU A 134 22.14 3.25 3.97
CA GLU A 134 22.76 2.36 2.98
C GLU A 134 21.70 1.47 2.31
N ALA A 135 21.89 1.16 1.02
CA ALA A 135 20.90 0.48 0.19
C ALA A 135 20.47 -0.87 0.78
N GLU A 136 21.43 -1.66 1.29
CA GLU A 136 21.17 -2.97 1.89
C GLU A 136 20.32 -2.84 3.16
N MET A 137 20.71 -1.94 4.07
CA MET A 137 19.97 -1.69 5.30
C MET A 137 18.55 -1.20 5.02
N ARG A 138 18.38 -0.37 3.99
CA ARG A 138 17.07 0.13 3.57
C ARG A 138 16.17 -0.98 3.06
N VAL A 139 16.70 -1.86 2.20
CA VAL A 139 15.98 -3.03 1.69
C VAL A 139 15.63 -3.96 2.84
N LEU A 140 16.59 -4.27 3.72
CA LEU A 140 16.38 -5.16 4.86
C LEU A 140 15.30 -4.61 5.81
N LEU A 141 15.37 -3.33 6.17
CA LEU A 141 14.39 -2.70 7.06
C LEU A 141 12.99 -2.65 6.42
N SER A 142 12.91 -2.24 5.15
CA SER A 142 11.63 -2.15 4.45
C SER A 142 11.01 -3.52 4.16
N ALA A 143 11.82 -4.55 3.88
CA ALA A 143 11.36 -5.91 3.64
C ALA A 143 10.90 -6.59 4.94
N SER A 144 11.71 -6.51 6.00
CA SER A 144 11.38 -7.16 7.28
C SER A 144 10.18 -6.49 7.95
N ALA A 145 10.22 -5.17 8.13
CA ALA A 145 9.12 -4.46 8.75
C ALA A 145 7.89 -4.40 7.83
N GLY A 146 8.09 -4.24 6.52
CA GLY A 146 7.00 -4.27 5.55
C GLY A 146 6.30 -5.63 5.51
N GLY A 147 7.05 -6.73 5.56
CA GLY A 147 6.52 -8.09 5.66
C GLY A 147 5.72 -8.32 6.95
N LEU A 148 6.23 -7.81 8.07
CA LEU A 148 5.51 -7.87 9.35
C LEU A 148 4.18 -7.12 9.27
N TYR A 149 4.18 -5.88 8.77
CA TYR A 149 2.95 -5.08 8.64
C TYR A 149 1.97 -5.64 7.60
N ALA A 150 2.49 -6.26 6.53
CA ALA A 150 1.69 -6.92 5.50
C ALA A 150 0.85 -8.07 6.05
N LEU A 151 1.33 -8.78 7.08
CA LEU A 151 0.57 -9.84 7.76
C LEU A 151 -0.23 -9.31 8.94
N PHE A 152 0.35 -8.37 9.69
CA PHE A 152 -0.26 -7.82 10.89
C PHE A 152 -1.63 -7.17 10.62
N ILE A 153 -1.75 -6.35 9.58
CA ILE A 153 -2.99 -5.63 9.28
C ILE A 153 -4.14 -6.59 8.89
N PRO A 154 -3.97 -7.52 7.93
CA PRO A 154 -5.00 -8.51 7.63
C PRO A 154 -5.41 -9.37 8.83
N LEU A 155 -4.44 -9.88 9.59
CA LEU A 155 -4.69 -10.69 10.78
C LEU A 155 -5.51 -9.92 11.81
N LEU A 156 -5.25 -8.63 11.95
CA LEU A 156 -6.00 -7.77 12.84
C LEU A 156 -7.47 -7.65 12.43
N PHE A 157 -7.75 -7.44 11.15
CA PHE A 157 -9.13 -7.39 10.66
C PHE A 157 -9.84 -8.74 10.80
N TRP A 158 -9.15 -9.86 10.58
CA TRP A 158 -9.71 -11.18 10.84
C TRP A 158 -9.96 -11.44 12.33
N TYR A 159 -9.10 -10.95 13.22
CA TYR A 159 -9.36 -10.98 14.65
C TYR A 159 -10.61 -10.17 15.02
N LEU A 160 -10.77 -8.95 14.49
CA LEU A 160 -11.99 -8.16 14.66
C LEU A 160 -13.22 -8.89 14.09
N ALA A 161 -13.07 -9.59 12.98
CA ALA A 161 -14.14 -10.40 12.40
C ALA A 161 -14.53 -11.59 13.30
N TRP A 162 -13.55 -12.23 13.94
CA TRP A 162 -13.80 -13.31 14.90
C TRP A 162 -14.60 -12.82 16.12
N GLN A 163 -14.30 -11.61 16.60
CA GLN A 163 -14.98 -11.02 17.76
C GLN A 163 -16.33 -10.38 17.45
N SER A 164 -16.59 -10.02 16.19
CA SER A 164 -17.83 -9.35 15.79
C SER A 164 -18.91 -10.32 15.32
N GLY A 165 -20.17 -9.91 15.46
CA GLY A 165 -21.34 -10.64 14.95
C GLY A 165 -21.97 -9.97 13.74
N GLY A 166 -22.85 -10.70 13.04
CA GLY A 166 -23.71 -10.15 11.98
C GLY A 166 -22.95 -9.58 10.77
N ASN A 167 -23.40 -8.41 10.29
CA ASN A 167 -22.85 -7.75 9.11
C ASN A 167 -21.43 -7.18 9.34
N LEU A 168 -21.09 -6.83 10.59
CA LEU A 168 -19.75 -6.38 10.97
C LEU A 168 -18.70 -7.49 10.81
N ARG A 169 -19.06 -8.75 11.08
CA ARG A 169 -18.19 -9.91 10.83
C ARG A 169 -17.83 -10.04 9.36
N LYS A 170 -18.84 -9.98 8.48
CA LYS A 170 -18.65 -10.08 7.02
C LYS A 170 -17.80 -8.93 6.49
N SER A 171 -18.06 -7.71 6.96
CA SER A 171 -17.26 -6.51 6.66
C SER A 171 -15.79 -6.72 7.00
N ASN A 172 -15.50 -7.07 8.26
CA ASN A 172 -14.13 -7.25 8.74
C ASN A 172 -13.40 -8.41 8.04
N LEU A 173 -14.10 -9.50 7.68
CA LEU A 173 -13.52 -10.58 6.88
C LEU A 173 -13.05 -10.10 5.50
N PHE A 174 -13.88 -9.30 4.82
CA PHE A 174 -13.55 -8.78 3.49
C PHE A 174 -12.52 -7.67 3.53
N LEU A 175 -12.52 -6.83 4.57
CA LEU A 175 -11.44 -5.89 4.82
C LEU A 175 -10.11 -6.63 5.02
N GLY A 176 -10.08 -7.66 5.86
CA GLY A 176 -8.89 -8.48 6.07
C GLY A 176 -8.39 -9.14 4.80
N LEU A 177 -9.28 -9.78 4.03
CA LEU A 177 -8.93 -10.39 2.74
C LEU A 177 -8.43 -9.35 1.73
N GLY A 178 -9.11 -8.21 1.62
CA GLY A 178 -8.74 -7.15 0.70
C GLY A 178 -7.38 -6.54 1.03
N PHE A 179 -7.09 -6.31 2.32
CA PHE A 179 -5.76 -5.88 2.76
C PHE A 179 -4.69 -6.95 2.51
N PHE A 180 -5.00 -8.22 2.73
CA PHE A 180 -4.08 -9.32 2.46
C PHE A 180 -3.69 -9.36 0.98
N VAL A 181 -4.67 -9.30 0.07
CA VAL A 181 -4.42 -9.30 -1.38
C VAL A 181 -3.69 -8.03 -1.81
N LEU A 182 -4.04 -6.86 -1.26
CA LEU A 182 -3.34 -5.60 -1.53
C LEU A 182 -1.87 -5.67 -1.13
N PHE A 183 -1.56 -6.18 0.07
CA PHE A 183 -0.18 -6.30 0.53
C PHE A 183 0.58 -7.39 -0.22
N ALA A 184 -0.06 -8.49 -0.58
CA ALA A 184 0.54 -9.49 -1.46
C ALA A 184 1.00 -8.87 -2.79
N GLY A 185 0.14 -8.06 -3.44
CA GLY A 185 0.53 -7.33 -4.65
C GLY A 185 1.72 -6.37 -4.43
N ARG A 186 1.83 -5.73 -3.27
CA ARG A 186 2.99 -4.88 -2.92
C ARG A 186 4.27 -5.69 -2.71
N VAL A 187 4.19 -6.85 -2.07
CA VAL A 187 5.33 -7.77 -1.90
C VAL A 187 5.80 -8.29 -3.25
N VAL A 188 4.86 -8.67 -4.14
CA VAL A 188 5.17 -9.08 -5.53
C VAL A 188 5.88 -7.95 -6.28
N HIS A 189 5.44 -6.69 -6.16
CA HIS A 189 6.13 -5.54 -6.79
C HIS A 189 7.55 -5.31 -6.25
N ALA A 190 7.72 -5.46 -4.93
CA ALA A 190 9.01 -5.29 -4.28
C ALA A 190 10.00 -6.39 -4.71
N GLY A 191 9.53 -7.64 -4.78
CA GLY A 191 10.31 -8.79 -5.21
C GLY A 191 10.40 -9.00 -6.73
N ARG A 192 9.94 -8.04 -7.55
CA ARG A 192 9.75 -8.23 -9.01
C ARG A 192 11.01 -8.71 -9.76
N PHE A 193 12.19 -8.22 -9.37
CA PHE A 193 13.45 -8.62 -10.01
C PHE A 193 13.83 -10.05 -9.62
N TRP A 194 13.77 -10.37 -8.33
CA TRP A 194 14.01 -11.73 -7.85
C TRP A 194 13.00 -12.74 -8.42
N LEU A 195 11.72 -12.40 -8.51
CA LEU A 195 10.68 -13.23 -9.11
C LEU A 195 10.88 -13.43 -10.62
N SER A 196 11.33 -12.38 -11.32
CA SER A 196 11.69 -12.47 -12.73
C SER A 196 12.81 -13.46 -12.94
N ASP A 197 13.87 -13.40 -12.12
CA ASP A 197 15.06 -14.22 -12.30
C ASP A 197 14.83 -15.69 -11.91
N MET A 198 14.04 -15.94 -10.86
CA MET A 198 13.88 -17.28 -10.27
C MET A 198 12.68 -18.08 -10.79
N LEU A 199 11.58 -17.41 -11.17
CA LEU A 199 10.30 -18.09 -11.44
C LEU A 199 9.75 -17.83 -12.84
N PHE A 200 9.75 -16.57 -13.29
CA PHE A 200 8.98 -16.17 -14.48
C PHE A 200 9.83 -15.98 -15.75
N GLY A 201 11.16 -15.86 -15.61
CA GLY A 201 12.08 -15.55 -16.71
C GLY A 201 11.86 -14.18 -17.36
N THR A 202 10.90 -13.38 -16.86
CA THR A 202 10.50 -12.09 -17.43
C THR A 202 9.99 -11.13 -16.33
N ILE A 203 10.33 -9.84 -16.47
CA ILE A 203 9.90 -8.77 -15.54
C ILE A 203 8.42 -8.39 -15.76
N THR A 204 7.86 -8.77 -16.90
CA THR A 204 6.50 -8.38 -17.32
C THR A 204 5.41 -9.04 -16.50
N ILE A 205 5.58 -10.32 -16.16
CA ILE A 205 4.58 -11.07 -15.39
C ILE A 205 4.42 -10.48 -13.98
N PRO A 206 5.50 -10.28 -13.18
CA PRO A 206 5.39 -9.57 -11.90
C PRO A 206 4.89 -8.13 -12.04
N GLY A 207 5.26 -7.44 -13.14
CA GLY A 207 4.89 -6.06 -13.42
C GLY A 207 3.39 -5.84 -13.64
N VAL A 208 2.69 -6.81 -14.20
CA VAL A 208 1.22 -6.80 -14.38
C VAL A 208 0.49 -7.41 -13.18
N LEU A 209 1.03 -8.50 -12.62
CA LEU A 209 0.43 -9.22 -11.51
C LEU A 209 0.30 -8.34 -10.25
N ALA A 210 1.35 -7.57 -9.93
CA ALA A 210 1.35 -6.70 -8.76
C ALA A 210 0.21 -5.65 -8.75
N PRO A 211 0.06 -4.78 -9.76
CA PRO A 211 -1.04 -3.82 -9.78
C PRO A 211 -2.41 -4.52 -9.90
N GLY A 212 -2.51 -5.65 -10.62
CA GLY A 212 -3.74 -6.44 -10.71
C GLY A 212 -4.22 -6.93 -9.34
N LEU A 213 -3.33 -7.52 -8.55
CA LEU A 213 -3.63 -7.93 -7.17
C LEU A 213 -4.05 -6.74 -6.30
N ILE A 214 -3.35 -5.61 -6.41
CA ILE A 214 -3.71 -4.41 -5.64
C ILE A 214 -5.13 -3.94 -5.97
N VAL A 215 -5.52 -3.92 -7.24
CA VAL A 215 -6.87 -3.54 -7.67
C VAL A 215 -7.93 -4.50 -7.11
N ILE A 216 -7.68 -5.81 -7.18
CA ILE A 216 -8.57 -6.82 -6.59
C ILE A 216 -8.72 -6.57 -5.08
N GLY A 217 -7.61 -6.31 -4.38
CA GLY A 217 -7.62 -5.97 -2.97
C GLY A 217 -8.44 -4.71 -2.67
N LEU A 218 -8.35 -3.68 -3.52
CA LEU A 218 -9.12 -2.44 -3.38
C LEU A 218 -10.62 -2.65 -3.57
N ILE A 219 -11.02 -3.48 -4.52
CA ILE A 219 -12.43 -3.86 -4.73
C ILE A 219 -12.97 -4.60 -3.51
N LEU A 220 -12.20 -5.53 -2.95
CA LEU A 220 -12.58 -6.26 -1.74
C LEU A 220 -12.72 -5.33 -0.52
N ILE A 221 -11.83 -4.35 -0.37
CA ILE A 221 -11.93 -3.35 0.71
C ILE A 221 -13.17 -2.47 0.52
N ALA A 222 -13.47 -2.06 -0.71
CA ALA A 222 -14.69 -1.32 -1.02
C ALA A 222 -15.95 -2.10 -0.64
N ALA A 223 -16.02 -3.37 -1.07
CA ALA A 223 -17.14 -4.27 -0.79
C ALA A 223 -17.29 -4.55 0.72
N GLY A 224 -16.18 -4.78 1.43
CA GLY A 224 -16.19 -4.96 2.88
C GLY A 224 -16.81 -3.77 3.60
N ASN A 225 -16.40 -2.55 3.22
CA ASN A 225 -16.95 -1.34 3.83
C ASN A 225 -18.45 -1.12 3.53
N GLU A 226 -18.97 -1.60 2.39
CA GLU A 226 -20.41 -1.56 2.13
C GLU A 226 -21.20 -2.44 3.10
N TRP A 227 -20.75 -3.67 3.34
CA TRP A 227 -21.47 -4.57 4.24
C TRP A 227 -21.47 -4.09 5.68
N GLY A 228 -20.40 -3.44 6.14
CA GLY A 228 -20.34 -2.87 7.49
C GLY A 228 -21.36 -1.78 7.76
N GLN A 229 -22.06 -1.28 6.73
CA GLN A 229 -23.02 -0.18 6.82
C GLN A 229 -24.47 -0.61 6.49
N SER A 230 -24.66 -1.85 6.05
CA SER A 230 -25.99 -2.42 5.73
C SER A 230 -26.79 -2.87 6.96
N SER A 231 -26.51 -2.29 8.12
CA SER A 231 -27.08 -2.62 9.43
C SER A 231 -27.70 -1.40 10.08
#